data_AF-A0A1X3PAL0-F1
#
_entry.id   AF-A0A1X3PAL0-F1
#
_cell.length_a   1.000
_cell.length_b   1.000
_cell.length_c   1.000
_cell.angle_alpha   90.00
_cell.angle_beta   90.00
_cell.angle_gamma   90.00
#
_symmetry.space_group_name_H-M   'P 1'
#
loop_
_entity.id
_entity.type
_entity.pdbx_description
1 polymer ?
#
loop_
_entity_poly.entity_id
_entity_poly.type
_entity_poly.pdbx_seq_one_letter_code
_entity_poly.pdbx_strand_id
1 'polypeptide(L)'
;MLDMSAHVVGLVLVFLGIFIIMVSAISLFKLPDLYLRASGVGTSAGMGVATIVVGALLIDFSWLNLVKALIAVIAQLLTSAVGSMAIARSGYLNNSLPAAITHIDELRLTRRDATAD
;
A
#
# COMPACT_ATOMS: atom_id res chain seq x y z
N MET A 1 -21.31 -2.15 -28.12
CA MET A 1 -20.92 -0.78 -27.66
C MET A 1 -20.48 -0.79 -26.20
N LEU A 2 -21.26 -1.40 -25.29
CA LEU A 2 -20.92 -1.49 -23.86
C LEU A 2 -19.59 -2.25 -23.59
N ASP A 3 -19.31 -3.31 -24.34
CA ASP A 3 -18.07 -4.08 -24.17
C ASP A 3 -16.82 -3.27 -24.55
N MET A 4 -16.90 -2.48 -25.62
CA MET A 4 -15.82 -1.60 -26.05
C MET A 4 -15.51 -0.53 -24.99
N SER A 5 -16.54 0.08 -24.41
CA SER A 5 -16.35 1.07 -23.34
C SER A 5 -15.77 0.45 -22.07
N ALA A 6 -16.23 -0.74 -21.67
CA ALA A 6 -15.70 -1.44 -20.50
C ALA A 6 -14.21 -1.80 -20.68
N HIS A 7 -13.83 -2.22 -21.90
CA HIS A 7 -12.45 -2.54 -22.24
C HIS A 7 -11.52 -1.31 -22.15
N VAL A 8 -11.94 -0.17 -22.70
CA VAL A 8 -11.17 1.08 -22.63
C VAL A 8 -11.04 1.57 -21.18
N VAL A 9 -12.14 1.55 -20.42
CA VAL A 9 -12.11 1.92 -18.99
C VAL A 9 -11.19 0.98 -18.20
N GLY A 10 -11.25 -0.32 -18.48
CA GLY A 10 -10.38 -1.32 -17.87
C GLY A 10 -8.89 -1.07 -18.15
N LEU A 11 -8.53 -0.74 -19.40
CA LEU A 11 -7.16 -0.35 -19.76
C LEU A 11 -6.70 0.90 -18.99
N VAL A 12 -7.55 1.93 -18.90
CA VAL A 12 -7.24 3.15 -18.14
C VAL A 12 -7.00 2.83 -16.66
N LEU A 13 -7.83 1.98 -16.05
CA LEU A 13 -7.65 1.53 -14.67
C LEU A 13 -6.34 0.76 -14.47
N VAL A 14 -5.98 -0.12 -15.40
CA VAL A 14 -4.70 -0.85 -15.33
C VAL A 14 -3.52 0.12 -15.39
N PHE A 15 -3.51 1.06 -16.35
CA PHE A 15 -2.45 2.06 -16.44
C PHE A 15 -2.41 2.99 -15.22
N LEU A 16 -3.56 3.37 -14.68
CA LEU A 16 -3.66 4.16 -13.47
C LEU A 16 -3.07 3.41 -12.26
N GLY A 17 -3.38 2.13 -12.11
CA GLY A 17 -2.81 1.31 -11.04
C GLY A 17 -1.30 1.12 -11.17
N ILE A 18 -0.79 0.92 -12.39
CA ILE A 18 0.67 0.90 -12.66
C ILE A 18 1.30 2.24 -12.29
N PHE A 19 0.66 3.36 -12.64
CA PHE A 19 1.15 4.69 -12.29
C PHE A 19 1.19 4.89 -10.77
N ILE A 20 0.16 4.48 -10.02
CA ILE A 20 0.14 4.53 -8.54
C ILE A 20 1.32 3.73 -7.95
N ILE A 21 1.62 2.55 -8.50
CA ILE A 21 2.77 1.74 -8.09
C ILE A 21 4.09 2.44 -8.43
N MET A 22 4.23 3.05 -9.61
CA MET A 22 5.43 3.82 -9.95
C MET A 22 5.65 5.02 -9.00
N VAL A 23 4.58 5.73 -8.63
CA VAL A 23 4.65 6.82 -7.64
C VAL A 23 5.14 6.32 -6.29
N SER A 24 4.89 5.05 -5.93
CA SER A 24 5.44 4.45 -4.70
C SER A 24 6.97 4.39 -4.68
N ALA A 25 7.66 4.41 -5.83
CA ALA A 25 9.11 4.53 -5.83
C ALA A 25 9.56 5.85 -5.17
N ILE A 26 8.79 6.93 -5.32
CA ILE A 26 9.07 8.22 -4.67
C ILE A 26 9.03 8.05 -3.15
N SER A 27 8.07 7.29 -2.62
CA SER A 27 7.99 7.07 -1.18
C SER A 27 9.25 6.33 -0.68
N LEU A 28 9.75 5.36 -1.44
CA LEU A 28 10.94 4.59 -1.07
C LEU A 28 12.24 5.42 -1.13
N PHE A 29 12.41 6.26 -2.16
CA PHE A 29 13.66 7.01 -2.39
C PHE A 29 13.69 8.39 -1.73
N LYS A 30 12.54 9.06 -1.60
CA LYS A 30 12.48 10.47 -1.17
C LYS A 30 12.09 10.64 0.30
N LEU A 31 11.37 9.69 0.89
CA LEU A 31 10.91 9.84 2.28
C LEU A 31 12.06 9.57 3.28
N PRO A 32 12.14 10.37 4.35
CA PRO A 32 13.32 10.42 5.21
C PRO A 32 13.45 9.24 6.18
N ASP A 33 12.36 8.56 6.54
CA ASP A 33 12.39 7.43 7.49
C ASP A 33 11.63 6.19 7.02
N LEU A 34 11.82 5.10 7.77
CA LEU A 34 11.17 3.82 7.54
C LEU A 34 9.65 3.90 7.62
N TYR A 35 9.10 4.71 8.53
CA TYR A 35 7.66 4.79 8.80
C TYR A 35 6.91 5.42 7.64
N LEU A 36 7.43 6.54 7.13
CA LEU A 36 6.91 7.23 5.96
C LEU A 36 7.05 6.37 4.70
N ARG A 37 8.20 5.69 4.54
CA ARG A 37 8.41 4.72 3.44
C ARG A 37 7.40 3.58 3.49
N ALA A 38 7.24 2.94 4.65
CA ALA A 38 6.34 1.80 4.85
C ALA A 38 4.87 2.19 4.62
N SER A 39 4.44 3.36 5.12
CA SER A 39 3.10 3.89 4.89
C SER A 39 2.86 4.18 3.41
N GLY A 40 3.78 4.89 2.76
CA GLY A 40 3.65 5.24 1.33
C GLY A 40 3.62 4.01 0.43
N VAL A 41 4.53 3.03 0.65
CA VAL A 41 4.51 1.76 -0.10
C VAL A 41 3.26 0.95 0.22
N GLY A 42 2.84 0.87 1.49
CA GLY A 42 1.65 0.13 1.91
C GLY A 42 0.36 0.64 1.28
N THR A 43 0.16 1.96 1.21
CA THR A 43 -1.02 2.55 0.55
C THR A 43 -0.99 2.31 -0.96
N SER A 44 0.14 2.58 -1.62
CA SER A 44 0.26 2.41 -3.07
C SER A 44 0.17 0.95 -3.51
N ALA A 45 0.76 0.01 -2.77
CA ALA A 45 0.70 -1.42 -3.09
C ALA A 45 -0.72 -1.99 -2.92
N GLY A 46 -1.47 -1.51 -1.92
CA GLY A 46 -2.88 -1.89 -1.73
C GLY A 46 -3.77 -1.34 -2.86
N MET A 47 -3.78 -0.02 -3.01
CA MET A 47 -4.65 0.68 -3.97
C MET A 47 -4.25 0.42 -5.43
N GLY A 48 -2.97 0.40 -5.75
CA GLY A 48 -2.49 0.22 -7.12
C GLY A 48 -2.84 -1.16 -7.67
N VAL A 49 -2.52 -2.22 -6.91
CA VAL A 49 -2.83 -3.60 -7.32
C VAL A 49 -4.34 -3.83 -7.34
N ALA A 50 -5.10 -3.34 -6.36
CA ALA A 50 -6.57 -3.43 -6.38
C ALA A 50 -7.17 -2.78 -7.63
N THR A 51 -6.66 -1.61 -8.02
CA THR A 51 -7.10 -0.89 -9.24
C THR A 51 -6.80 -1.69 -10.51
N ILE A 52 -5.61 -2.30 -10.60
CA ILE A 52 -5.23 -3.18 -11.72
C ILE A 52 -6.17 -4.37 -11.84
N VAL A 53 -6.48 -5.03 -10.71
CA VAL A 53 -7.37 -6.20 -10.68
C VAL A 53 -8.79 -5.82 -11.12
N VAL A 54 -9.31 -4.67 -10.67
CA VAL A 54 -10.61 -4.17 -11.13
C VAL A 54 -10.58 -3.84 -12.62
N GLY A 55 -9.51 -3.23 -13.12
CA GLY A 55 -9.35 -2.97 -14.55
C GLY A 55 -9.32 -4.26 -15.39
N ALA A 56 -8.60 -5.28 -14.94
CA ALA A 56 -8.56 -6.59 -15.59
C ALA A 56 -9.92 -7.29 -15.61
N LEU A 57 -10.71 -7.16 -14.54
CA LEU A 57 -12.09 -7.68 -14.49
C LEU A 57 -13.00 -7.02 -15.53
N LEU A 58 -12.82 -5.72 -15.78
CA LEU A 58 -13.61 -4.99 -16.79
C LEU A 58 -13.21 -5.35 -18.23
N ILE A 59 -11.95 -5.74 -18.44
CA ILE A 59 -11.43 -6.20 -19.74
C ILE A 59 -12.02 -7.57 -20.11
N ASP A 60 -12.03 -8.51 -19.16
CA ASP A 60 -12.56 -9.87 -19.33
C ASP A 60 -13.55 -10.23 -18.23
N PHE A 61 -14.80 -9.80 -18.43
CA PHE A 61 -15.85 -10.00 -17.44
C PHE A 61 -16.43 -11.41 -17.50
N SER A 62 -16.34 -12.12 -16.39
CA SER A 62 -16.99 -13.40 -16.14
C SER A 62 -17.40 -13.49 -14.68
N TRP A 63 -18.50 -14.20 -14.37
CA TRP A 63 -18.95 -14.39 -12.99
C TRP A 63 -17.86 -15.00 -12.10
N LEU A 64 -17.07 -15.92 -12.66
CA LEU A 64 -15.96 -16.55 -11.98
C LEU A 64 -14.81 -15.55 -11.74
N ASN A 65 -14.52 -14.68 -12.72
CA ASN A 65 -13.52 -13.62 -12.59
C ASN A 65 -13.93 -12.57 -11.56
N LEU A 66 -15.23 -12.25 -11.45
CA LEU A 66 -15.76 -11.32 -10.44
C LEU A 66 -15.46 -11.82 -9.03
N VAL A 67 -15.74 -13.10 -8.74
CA VAL A 67 -15.47 -13.69 -7.42
C VAL A 67 -13.96 -13.71 -7.13
N LYS A 68 -13.14 -14.10 -8.10
CA LYS A 68 -11.67 -14.07 -7.97
C LYS A 68 -11.15 -12.66 -7.70
N ALA A 69 -11.64 -11.67 -8.45
CA ALA A 69 -11.23 -10.27 -8.32
C ALA A 69 -11.62 -9.72 -6.94
N LEU A 70 -12.83 -10.02 -6.45
CA LEU A 70 -13.28 -9.59 -5.13
C LEU A 70 -12.37 -10.14 -4.02
N ILE A 71 -12.08 -11.46 -4.06
CA ILE A 71 -11.19 -12.10 -3.11
C ILE A 71 -9.79 -11.51 -3.20
N ALA A 72 -9.26 -11.32 -4.41
CA ALA A 72 -7.93 -10.75 -4.64
C ALA A 72 -7.82 -9.31 -4.11
N VAL A 73 -8.82 -8.46 -4.34
CA VAL A 73 -8.84 -7.07 -3.84
C VAL A 73 -8.88 -7.05 -2.32
N ILE A 74 -9.77 -7.83 -1.69
CA ILE A 74 -9.88 -7.87 -0.22
C ILE A 74 -8.56 -8.38 0.38
N ALA A 75 -8.03 -9.50 -0.13
CA ALA A 75 -6.77 -10.06 0.34
C ALA A 75 -5.64 -9.04 0.17
N GLN A 76 -5.54 -8.38 -0.98
CA GLN A 76 -4.49 -7.39 -1.25
C GLN A 76 -4.55 -6.20 -0.29
N LEU A 77 -5.73 -5.64 -0.04
CA LEU A 77 -5.88 -4.51 0.88
C LEU A 77 -5.51 -4.90 2.31
N LEU A 78 -5.94 -6.08 2.77
CA LEU A 78 -5.58 -6.61 4.08
C LEU A 78 -4.08 -6.86 4.20
N THR A 79 -3.49 -7.57 3.23
CA THR A 79 -2.07 -7.89 3.22
C THR A 79 -1.22 -6.63 3.19
N SER A 80 -1.59 -5.63 2.39
CA SER A 80 -0.84 -4.38 2.30
C SER A 80 -0.90 -3.57 3.59
N ALA A 81 -2.09 -3.47 4.20
CA ALA A 81 -2.27 -2.79 5.49
C ALA A 81 -1.49 -3.49 6.60
N VAL A 82 -1.66 -4.81 6.76
CA VAL A 82 -0.99 -5.58 7.82
C VAL A 82 0.53 -5.63 7.59
N GLY A 83 0.98 -5.81 6.36
CA GLY A 83 2.40 -5.87 6.01
C GLY A 83 3.13 -4.58 6.32
N SER A 84 2.57 -3.43 5.94
CA SER A 84 3.18 -2.12 6.22
C SER A 84 3.23 -1.82 7.72
N MET A 85 2.17 -2.13 8.48
CA MET A 85 2.14 -1.99 9.93
C MET A 85 3.15 -2.90 10.64
N ALA A 86 3.29 -4.15 10.19
CA ALA A 86 4.23 -5.11 10.75
C ALA A 86 5.69 -4.66 10.54
N ILE A 87 6.02 -4.15 9.36
CA ILE A 87 7.34 -3.60 9.05
C ILE A 87 7.63 -2.37 9.93
N ALA A 88 6.69 -1.43 10.01
CA ALA A 88 6.83 -0.23 10.85
C ALA A 88 7.05 -0.61 12.33
N ARG A 89 6.24 -1.54 12.86
CA ARG A 89 6.37 -2.02 14.24
C ARG A 89 7.71 -2.71 14.49
N SER A 90 8.15 -3.58 13.59
CA SER A 90 9.46 -4.23 13.71
C SER A 90 10.61 -3.22 13.67
N GLY A 91 10.51 -2.20 12.83
CA GLY A 91 11.49 -1.12 12.78
C GLY A 91 11.60 -0.36 14.10
N TYR A 92 10.45 0.00 14.69
CA TYR A 92 10.40 0.70 15.97
C TYR A 92 10.97 -0.15 17.12
N LEU A 93 10.67 -1.44 17.15
CA LEU A 93 11.23 -2.37 18.13
C LEU A 93 12.75 -2.57 17.96
N ASN A 94 13.26 -2.45 16.73
CA ASN A 94 14.68 -2.56 16.42
C ASN A 94 15.43 -1.22 16.46
N ASN A 95 14.91 -0.22 17.19
CA ASN A 95 15.55 1.09 17.39
C ASN A 95 15.75 1.92 16.11
N SER A 96 14.94 1.70 15.06
CA SER A 96 14.92 2.60 13.91
C SER A 96 14.41 3.97 14.34
N LEU A 97 15.30 4.96 14.39
CA LEU A 97 14.97 6.33 14.74
C LEU A 97 13.96 6.92 13.73
N PRO A 98 12.90 7.61 14.18
CA PRO A 98 12.08 8.45 13.32
C PRO A 98 12.90 9.54 12.64
N ALA A 99 12.41 10.10 11.55
CA ALA A 99 13.09 11.20 10.87
C ALA A 99 13.30 12.40 11.82
N ALA A 100 14.36 13.18 11.59
CA ALA A 100 14.69 14.37 12.41
C ALA A 100 13.60 15.46 12.38
N ILE A 101 12.71 15.43 11.38
CA ILE A 101 11.53 16.32 11.29
C ILE A 101 10.41 15.93 12.27
N THR A 102 10.48 14.74 12.86
CA THR A 102 9.47 14.25 13.81
C THR A 102 9.66 14.95 15.16
N HIS A 103 8.75 15.85 15.50
CA HIS A 103 8.79 16.62 16.75
C HIS A 103 8.19 15.87 17.95
N ILE A 104 7.23 14.96 17.73
CA ILE A 104 6.49 14.28 18.79
C ILE A 104 6.61 12.76 18.59
N ASP A 105 7.11 12.08 19.62
CA ASP A 105 7.18 10.61 19.70
C ASP A 105 6.71 10.14 21.09
N GLU A 106 5.40 9.97 21.25
CA GLU A 106 4.80 9.47 22.50
C GLU A 106 5.09 7.99 22.74
N LEU A 107 5.38 7.23 21.67
CA LEU A 107 5.75 5.82 21.80
C LEU A 107 7.07 5.66 22.54
N ARG A 108 7.95 6.66 22.48
CA ARG A 108 9.21 6.67 23.23
C ARG A 108 8.98 6.76 24.74
N LEU A 109 7.94 7.47 25.18
CA LEU A 109 7.60 7.63 26.61
C LEU A 109 7.14 6.31 27.24
N THR A 110 6.53 5.43 26.44
CA THR A 110 6.06 4.11 26.91
C THR A 110 7.14 3.04 26.75
N ARG A 111 8.31 3.38 26.21
CA ARG A 111 9.38 2.41 25.98
C ARG A 111 10.02 2.03 27.31
N ARG A 112 9.94 0.73 27.63
CA ARG A 112 10.43 0.16 28.89
C ARG A 112 11.94 0.31 29.10
N ASP A 113 12.70 0.49 28.02
CA ASP A 113 14.16 0.69 28.05
C ASP A 113 14.53 2.16 28.31
N ALA A 114 13.59 3.11 28.23
CA ALA A 114 13.86 4.54 28.44
C ALA A 114 13.86 4.94 29.93
N THR A 115 13.43 4.06 30.83
CA THR A 115 13.38 4.29 32.28
C THR A 115 14.57 3.68 33.04
N ALA A 116 15.57 3.14 32.33
CA ALA A 116 16.70 2.44 32.92
C ALA A 116 17.95 3.31 33.12
N ASP A 117 17.91 4.59 32.72
CA ASP A 117 18.99 5.58 32.86
C ASP A 117 18.61 6.70 33.86
#